data_AF-A0A6H1LY66-F1
#
_entry.id   AF-A0A6H1LY66-F1
#
_cell.length_a   1.000
_cell.length_b   1.000
_cell.length_c   1.000
_cell.angle_alpha   90.00
_cell.angle_beta   90.00
_cell.angle_gamma   90.00
#
_symmetry.space_group_name_H-M   'P 1'
#
loop_
_entity.id
_entity.type
_entity.pdbx_description
1 polymer ?
#
loop_
_entity_poly.entity_id
_entity_poly.type
_entity_poly.pdbx_seq_one_letter_code
_entity_poly.pdbx_strand_id
1 'polypeptide(L)'
;MLALKPDNAQGRHAPIAHNLVTPDTPSKLLPLGFSASYWLDLRAYDPVATAAGLTCPMLVLQGGRDHQVSVADDLVRWRNALVHRPEVTIRIHQDADHLFFPGSGHSAPAEHARPGHVEPTVVDEITAWLSRR
;
A
#
# COMPACT_ATOMS: atom_id res chain seq x y z
N MET A 1 -0.42 -2.10 2.32
CA MET A 1 0.43 -2.50 3.46
C MET A 1 1.38 -1.35 3.72
N LEU A 2 1.44 -0.81 4.94
CA LEU A 2 2.38 0.27 5.25
C LEU A 2 3.79 -0.33 5.14
N ALA A 3 4.41 -0.21 3.97
CA ALA A 3 5.81 -0.55 3.79
C ALA A 3 6.59 0.56 4.49
N LEU A 4 6.83 0.38 5.80
CA LEU A 4 7.87 1.14 6.48
C LEU A 4 9.20 0.63 5.93
N LYS A 5 9.55 1.06 4.71
CA LYS A 5 10.93 1.07 4.25
C LYS A 5 11.71 1.86 5.31
N PRO A 6 12.92 1.43 5.69
CA PRO A 6 13.68 2.02 6.81
C PRO A 6 13.84 3.54 6.71
N ASP A 7 13.73 4.11 5.51
CA ASP A 7 13.93 5.53 5.23
C ASP A 7 12.64 6.38 5.34
N ASN A 8 11.46 5.77 5.54
CA ASN A 8 10.15 6.46 5.63
C ASN A 8 9.72 6.81 7.07
N ALA A 9 10.53 6.50 8.07
CA ALA A 9 10.23 6.82 9.46
C ALA A 9 10.60 8.28 9.79
N GLN A 10 9.71 9.23 9.47
CA GLN A 10 9.78 10.61 10.01
C GLN A 10 9.30 10.71 11.48
N GLY A 11 9.16 9.58 12.18
CA GLY A 11 8.92 9.51 13.62
C GLY A 11 10.21 9.15 14.36
N ARG A 12 10.51 9.87 15.45
CA ARG A 12 11.77 9.85 16.23
C ARG A 12 12.11 8.55 16.98
N HIS A 13 11.77 7.38 16.43
CA HIS A 13 12.16 6.09 17.00
C HIS A 13 12.80 5.23 15.91
N ALA A 14 14.03 4.78 16.18
CA ALA A 14 14.77 3.89 15.31
C ALA A 14 13.91 2.68 14.93
N PRO A 15 14.04 2.13 13.69
CA PRO A 15 13.34 0.92 13.32
C PRO A 15 13.75 -0.19 14.28
N ILE A 16 12.84 -0.58 15.19
CA ILE A 16 12.99 -1.84 15.91
C ILE A 16 13.00 -2.92 14.84
N ALA A 17 14.11 -3.63 14.70
CA ALA A 17 14.19 -4.75 13.77
C ALA A 17 12.97 -5.64 13.98
N HIS A 18 12.24 -5.99 12.91
CA HIS A 18 10.96 -6.71 12.99
C HIS A 18 11.00 -7.98 13.86
N ASN A 19 12.18 -8.53 14.11
CA ASN A 19 12.43 -9.73 14.90
C ASN A 19 12.53 -9.48 16.42
N LEU A 20 12.47 -8.23 16.86
CA LEU A 20 12.63 -7.85 18.28
C LEU A 20 11.30 -7.49 18.97
N VAL A 21 10.18 -7.46 18.24
CA VAL A 21 8.86 -7.20 18.81
C VAL A 21 8.32 -8.46 19.51
N THR A 22 8.06 -8.34 20.80
CA THR A 22 7.39 -9.32 21.68
C THR A 22 6.05 -8.76 22.18
N PRO A 23 5.12 -9.61 22.69
CA PRO A 23 3.83 -9.14 23.22
C PRO A 23 3.93 -8.02 24.28
N ASP A 24 5.02 -8.01 25.06
CA ASP A 24 5.25 -7.05 26.14
C ASP A 24 6.00 -5.79 25.69
N THR A 25 6.34 -5.66 24.40
CA THR A 25 7.08 -4.49 23.90
C THR A 25 6.24 -3.22 24.10
N PRO A 26 6.73 -2.22 24.85
CA PRO A 26 5.97 -0.98 25.08
C PRO A 26 5.67 -0.23 23.78
N SER A 27 4.42 0.18 23.58
CA SER A 27 3.97 0.87 22.35
C SER A 27 4.76 2.14 22.03
N LYS A 28 5.23 2.87 23.05
CA LYS A 28 6.07 4.06 22.89
C LYS A 28 7.42 3.79 22.18
N LEU A 29 7.85 2.53 22.13
CA LEU A 29 9.06 2.12 21.43
C LEU A 29 8.76 1.65 20.00
N LEU A 30 7.48 1.45 19.66
CA LEU A 30 7.05 0.91 18.38
C LEU A 30 6.64 2.04 17.42
N PRO A 31 6.72 1.81 16.09
CA PRO A 31 6.35 2.83 15.12
C PRO A 31 4.92 3.31 15.33
N LEU A 32 4.71 4.62 15.16
CA LEU A 32 3.43 5.31 15.31
C LEU A 32 2.77 5.18 16.71
N GLY A 33 3.47 4.61 17.70
CA GLY A 33 2.90 4.38 19.03
C GLY A 33 1.85 3.27 19.08
N PHE A 34 1.76 2.43 18.05
CA PHE A 34 0.82 1.31 18.00
C PHE A 34 1.28 0.13 18.90
N SER A 35 0.32 -0.69 19.33
CA SER A 35 0.58 -1.78 20.28
C SER A 35 1.46 -2.87 19.67
N ALA A 36 2.16 -3.63 20.53
CA ALA A 36 2.87 -4.83 20.10
C ALA A 36 1.93 -5.83 19.41
N SER A 37 0.71 -5.99 19.92
CA SER A 37 -0.30 -6.86 19.30
C SER A 37 -0.61 -6.49 17.85
N TYR A 38 -0.70 -5.19 17.52
CA TYR A 38 -0.91 -4.72 16.16
C TYR A 38 0.25 -5.11 15.23
N TRP A 39 1.48 -4.89 15.65
CA TRP A 39 2.65 -5.21 14.83
C TRP A 39 2.88 -6.71 14.69
N LEU A 40 2.57 -7.49 15.72
CA LEU A 40 2.63 -8.96 15.69
C LEU A 40 1.58 -9.53 14.74
N ASP A 41 0.36 -8.99 14.76
CA ASP A 41 -0.72 -9.34 13.83
C ASP A 41 -0.32 -9.00 12.39
N LEU A 42 0.16 -7.78 12.13
CA LEU A 42 0.60 -7.36 10.81
C LEU A 42 1.77 -8.21 10.28
N ARG A 43 2.68 -8.67 11.16
CA ARG A 43 3.79 -9.57 10.79
C ARG A 43 3.31 -10.97 10.41
N ALA A 44 2.24 -11.45 11.05
CA ALA A 44 1.65 -12.76 10.75
C ALA A 44 0.72 -12.73 9.52
N TYR A 45 0.28 -11.55 9.10
CA TYR A 45 -0.66 -11.38 8.00
C TYR A 45 0.01 -11.30 6.63
N ASP A 46 -0.31 -12.23 5.74
CA ASP A 46 0.03 -12.15 4.32
C ASP A 46 -1.19 -11.62 3.52
N PRO A 47 -1.21 -10.33 3.16
CA PRO A 47 -2.33 -9.75 2.41
C PRO A 47 -2.47 -10.31 0.99
N VAL A 48 -1.37 -10.73 0.35
CA VAL A 48 -1.38 -11.21 -1.03
C VAL A 48 -1.94 -12.64 -1.07
N ALA A 49 -1.47 -13.51 -0.17
CA ALA A 49 -2.02 -14.86 -0.04
C ALA A 49 -3.50 -14.83 0.37
N THR A 50 -3.86 -13.94 1.31
CA THR A 50 -5.26 -13.75 1.72
C THR A 50 -6.13 -13.33 0.54
N ALA A 51 -5.72 -12.32 -0.23
CA ALA A 51 -6.45 -11.88 -1.41
C ALA A 51 -6.60 -12.99 -2.46
N ALA A 52 -5.55 -13.79 -2.69
CA ALA A 52 -5.60 -14.90 -3.63
C ALA A 52 -6.63 -15.99 -3.26
N GLY A 53 -6.94 -16.14 -1.96
CA GLY A 53 -7.96 -17.06 -1.45
C GLY A 53 -9.40 -16.53 -1.52
N LEU A 54 -9.61 -15.24 -1.79
CA LEU A 54 -10.96 -14.67 -1.91
C LEU A 54 -11.61 -15.10 -3.22
N THR A 55 -12.91 -15.38 -3.20
CA THR A 55 -13.70 -15.78 -4.38
C THR A 55 -14.44 -14.62 -5.04
N CYS A 56 -14.36 -13.41 -4.47
CA CYS A 56 -15.02 -12.23 -5.00
C CYS A 56 -14.19 -11.55 -6.11
N PRO A 57 -14.85 -10.78 -6.99
CA PRO A 57 -14.18 -9.85 -7.90
C PRO A 57 -13.29 -8.85 -7.17
N MET A 58 -12.14 -8.49 -7.77
CA MET A 58 -11.24 -7.48 -7.18
C MET A 58 -10.80 -6.44 -8.21
N LEU A 59 -10.69 -5.19 -7.75
CA LEU A 59 -10.00 -4.11 -8.44
C LEU A 59 -8.79 -3.69 -7.61
N VAL A 60 -7.60 -3.70 -8.22
CA VAL A 60 -6.35 -3.21 -7.64
C VAL A 60 -5.86 -2.03 -8.47
N LEU A 61 -5.80 -0.87 -7.83
CA LEU A 61 -5.30 0.37 -8.45
C LEU A 61 -3.94 0.72 -7.83
N GLN A 62 -3.00 1.19 -8.64
CA GLN A 62 -1.65 1.56 -8.21
C GLN A 62 -1.25 2.91 -8.81
N GLY A 63 -0.74 3.82 -7.99
CA GLY A 63 -0.05 5.01 -8.47
C GLY A 63 1.31 4.64 -9.07
N GLY A 64 1.59 5.06 -10.30
CA GLY A 64 2.83 4.76 -11.02
C GLY A 64 4.05 5.48 -10.43
N ARG A 65 3.83 6.63 -9.81
CA ARG A 65 4.87 7.43 -9.12
C ARG A 65 5.00 7.09 -7.63
N ASP A 66 4.23 6.14 -7.12
CA ASP A 66 4.28 5.76 -5.70
C ASP A 66 5.67 5.20 -5.31
N HIS A 67 6.40 5.99 -4.53
CA HIS A 67 7.74 5.64 -4.05
C HIS A 67 7.68 4.83 -2.74
N GLN A 68 6.55 4.84 -2.03
CA GLN A 68 6.38 4.11 -0.77
C GLN A 68 6.01 2.64 -1.03
N VAL A 69 5.10 2.42 -1.98
CA VAL A 69 4.64 1.11 -2.43
C VAL A 69 4.77 1.06 -3.94
N SER A 70 5.87 0.50 -4.42
CA SER A 70 6.28 0.67 -5.82
C SER A 70 5.68 -0.38 -6.74
N VAL A 71 5.52 -0.02 -8.02
CA VAL A 71 5.13 -0.98 -9.07
C VAL A 71 6.15 -2.13 -9.16
N ALA A 72 7.45 -1.81 -9.09
CA ALA A 72 8.53 -2.76 -9.31
C ALA A 72 8.68 -3.77 -8.17
N ASP A 73 8.57 -3.33 -6.92
CA ASP A 73 8.80 -4.19 -5.75
C ASP A 73 7.50 -4.81 -5.22
N ASP A 74 6.41 -4.04 -5.20
CA ASP A 74 5.20 -4.40 -4.46
C ASP A 74 4.10 -4.91 -5.39
N LEU A 75 3.73 -4.15 -6.44
CA LEU A 75 2.63 -4.56 -7.33
C LEU A 75 2.96 -5.86 -8.09
N VAL A 76 4.23 -6.12 -8.40
CA VAL A 76 4.65 -7.37 -9.05
C VAL A 76 4.22 -8.61 -8.26
N ARG A 77 4.25 -8.55 -6.92
CA ARG A 77 3.82 -9.65 -6.04
C ARG A 77 2.33 -9.93 -6.21
N TRP A 78 1.51 -8.88 -6.26
CA TRP A 78 0.07 -8.98 -6.49
C TRP A 78 -0.24 -9.54 -7.88
N ARG A 79 0.45 -9.06 -8.92
CA ARG A 79 0.29 -9.56 -10.29
C ARG A 79 0.58 -11.06 -10.38
N ASN A 80 1.69 -11.51 -9.79
CA ASN A 80 2.08 -12.91 -9.82
C ASN A 80 1.09 -13.80 -9.08
N ALA A 81 0.64 -13.40 -7.89
CA ALA A 81 -0.28 -14.19 -7.08
C ALA A 81 -1.70 -14.27 -7.67
N LEU A 82 -2.13 -13.23 -8.39
CA LEU A 82 -3.50 -13.12 -8.92
C LEU A 82 -3.60 -13.40 -10.42
N VAL A 83 -2.52 -13.79 -11.10
CA VAL A 83 -2.47 -13.99 -12.56
C VAL A 83 -3.52 -14.98 -13.08
N HIS A 84 -3.89 -15.98 -12.26
CA HIS A 84 -4.87 -17.01 -12.61
C HIS A 84 -6.32 -16.64 -12.22
N ARG A 85 -6.56 -15.43 -11.74
CA ARG A 85 -7.88 -14.95 -11.27
C ARG A 85 -8.48 -13.99 -12.31
N PRO A 86 -9.24 -14.47 -13.31
CA PRO A 86 -9.75 -13.62 -14.41
C PRO A 86 -10.72 -12.53 -13.95
N GLU A 87 -11.31 -12.65 -12.76
CA GLU A 87 -12.19 -11.66 -12.15
C GLU A 87 -11.43 -10.49 -11.48
N VAL A 88 -10.10 -10.54 -11.46
CA VAL A 88 -9.23 -9.50 -10.90
C VAL A 88 -8.80 -8.53 -11.99
N THR A 89 -9.04 -7.25 -11.76
CA THR A 89 -8.57 -6.16 -12.61
C THR A 89 -7.46 -5.40 -11.91
N ILE A 90 -6.30 -5.28 -12.55
CA ILE A 90 -5.18 -4.46 -12.04
C ILE A 90 -4.94 -3.29 -13.00
N ARG A 91 -4.82 -2.07 -12.46
CA ARG A 91 -4.57 -0.83 -13.22
C ARG A 91 -3.48 0.01 -12.57
N ILE A 92 -2.67 0.64 -13.41
CA ILE A 92 -1.64 1.59 -12.98
C ILE A 92 -2.01 2.96 -13.55
N HIS A 93 -2.13 3.94 -12.66
CA HIS A 93 -2.27 5.36 -13.02
C HIS A 93 -0.87 5.99 -13.02
N GLN A 94 -0.26 6.10 -14.20
CA GLN A 94 1.18 6.35 -14.35
C GLN A 94 1.63 7.66 -13.68
N ASP A 95 0.81 8.70 -13.78
CA ASP A 95 1.12 10.03 -13.27
C ASP A 95 0.69 10.25 -11.81
N ALA A 96 0.09 9.24 -11.18
CA ALA A 96 -0.45 9.33 -9.83
C ALA A 96 0.56 8.87 -8.76
N ASP A 97 0.59 9.56 -7.63
CA ASP A 97 1.43 9.23 -6.46
C ASP A 97 0.75 8.24 -5.50
N HIS A 98 1.31 8.10 -4.29
CA HIS A 98 0.78 7.21 -3.23
C HIS A 98 -0.67 7.52 -2.83
N LEU A 99 -1.08 8.79 -2.90
CA LEU A 99 -2.44 9.25 -2.57
C LEU A 99 -3.34 9.35 -3.81
N PHE A 100 -2.85 8.88 -4.96
CA PHE A 100 -3.44 9.07 -6.27
C PHE A 100 -3.55 10.54 -6.72
N PHE A 101 -2.70 11.43 -6.20
CA PHE A 101 -2.62 12.79 -6.72
C PHE A 101 -1.80 12.82 -8.01
N PRO A 102 -2.25 13.54 -9.04
CA PRO A 102 -1.52 13.65 -10.29
C PRO A 102 -0.25 14.49 -10.12
N GLY A 103 0.80 14.14 -10.85
CA GLY A 103 2.01 14.93 -10.94
C GLY A 103 3.00 14.36 -11.93
N SER A 104 4.21 14.92 -11.94
CA SER A 104 5.27 14.52 -12.87
C SER A 104 6.58 14.29 -12.13
N GLY A 105 7.48 13.53 -12.76
CA GLY A 105 8.77 13.20 -12.17
C GLY A 105 8.66 12.30 -10.93
N HIS A 106 9.69 12.31 -10.09
CA HIS A 106 9.71 11.49 -8.87
C HIS A 106 8.75 12.06 -7.82
N SER A 107 7.91 11.21 -7.21
CA SER A 107 7.06 11.63 -6.08
C SER A 107 7.91 11.79 -4.82
N ALA A 108 7.65 12.84 -4.05
CA ALA A 108 8.29 13.08 -2.76
C ALA A 108 7.27 13.23 -1.62
N PRO A 109 7.61 12.85 -0.37
CA PRO A 109 6.70 12.97 0.78
C PRO A 109 6.13 14.39 1.00
N ALA A 110 6.87 15.43 0.59
CA ALA A 110 6.42 16.83 0.70
C ALA A 110 5.25 17.16 -0.24
N GLU A 111 4.99 16.36 -1.27
CA GLU A 111 3.81 16.52 -2.14
C GLU A 111 2.51 16.28 -1.37
N HIS A 112 2.49 15.37 -0.39
CA HIS A 112 1.30 15.06 0.40
C HIS A 112 0.79 16.24 1.25
N ALA A 113 1.67 17.19 1.58
CA ALA A 113 1.30 18.37 2.35
C ALA A 113 0.54 19.41 1.52
N ARG A 114 0.57 19.30 0.19
CA ARG A 114 -0.19 20.16 -0.71
C ARG A 114 -1.60 19.59 -0.89
N PRO A 115 -2.66 20.37 -0.62
CA PRO A 115 -4.01 19.94 -0.91
C PRO A 115 -4.16 19.56 -2.38
N GLY A 116 -4.77 18.40 -2.63
CA GLY A 116 -4.95 17.84 -3.96
C GLY A 116 -6.22 17.00 -4.00
N HIS A 117 -6.63 16.63 -5.21
CA HIS A 117 -7.70 15.68 -5.44
C HIS A 117 -7.12 14.43 -6.09
N VAL A 118 -7.75 13.29 -5.80
CA VAL A 118 -7.51 12.05 -6.54
C VAL A 118 -7.68 12.32 -8.04
N GLU A 119 -6.78 11.79 -8.86
CA GLU A 119 -6.84 11.92 -10.31
C GLU A 119 -8.21 11.42 -10.83
N PRO A 120 -8.95 12.21 -11.65
CA PRO A 120 -10.29 11.82 -12.11
C PRO A 120 -10.34 10.45 -12.78
N THR A 121 -9.28 10.06 -13.50
CA THR A 121 -9.21 8.75 -14.17
C THR A 121 -9.27 7.57 -13.19
N VAL A 122 -8.80 7.74 -11.96
CA VAL A 122 -8.90 6.73 -10.88
C VAL A 122 -10.36 6.54 -10.48
N VAL A 123 -11.09 7.65 -10.29
CA VAL A 123 -12.51 7.63 -9.92
C VAL A 123 -13.35 7.03 -11.05
N ASP A 124 -13.03 7.38 -12.30
CA ASP A 124 -13.69 6.84 -13.48
C ASP A 124 -13.46 5.32 -13.60
N GLU A 125 -12.24 4.83 -13.35
CA GLU A 125 -11.94 3.39 -13.40
C GLU A 125 -12.72 2.62 -12.32
N ILE A 126 -12.83 3.17 -11.10
CA ILE A 126 -13.67 2.58 -10.03
C ILE A 126 -15.13 2.50 -10.47
N THR A 127 -15.67 3.60 -10.97
CA THR A 127 -17.07 3.71 -11.40
C THR A 127 -17.37 2.75 -12.56
N ALA A 128 -16.48 2.68 -13.55
CA ALA A 128 -16.60 1.77 -14.68
C ALA A 128 -16.46 0.31 -14.24
N TRP A 129 -15.59 -0.01 -13.28
CA TRP A 129 -15.47 -1.36 -12.73
C TRP A 129 -16.75 -1.80 -12.01
N LEU A 130 -17.32 -0.93 -11.15
CA LEU A 130 -18.57 -1.20 -10.45
C LEU A 130 -19.76 -1.36 -11.41
N SER A 131 -19.82 -0.56 -12.48
CA SER A 131 -20.95 -0.60 -13.43
C SER A 131 -20.97 -1.84 -14.35
N ARG A 132 -19.87 -2.61 -14.41
CA ARG A 132 -19.75 -3.84 -15.21
C ARG A 132 -20.08 -5.10 -14.42
N ARG A 133 -20.55 -4.96 -13.19
CA ARG A 133 -20.87 -6.04 -12.23
C ARG A 133 -22.33 -5.95 -11.82
#